data_AF-A0A2K6GPN3-F1
#
_entry.id   AF-A0A2K6GPN3-F1
#
_cell.length_a   1.000
_cell.length_b   1.000
_cell.length_c   1.000
_cell.angle_alpha   90.00
_cell.angle_beta   90.00
_cell.angle_gamma   90.00
#
_symmetry.space_group_name_H-M   'P 1'
#
loop_
_entity.id
_entity.type
_entity.pdbx_description
1 polymer ?
#
loop_
_entity_poly.entity_id
_entity_poly.type
_entity_poly.pdbx_seq_one_letter_code
_entity_poly.pdbx_strand_id
1 'polypeptide(L)'
;MAVWATVFLEFWKRRRAVIAYDWDLIDWEEEEICVVIAAVFGIVIYRVVTVSTFAAFKWALIRNNSQVATTGTAVCINFCIIMLLNVLYEKVALLLTNLEQPRTESEWENSFTLKMFLFQFVNLNSSTFYIAFFLGRFTGHPGAYLRLINRWRLEECHPSGCLIDLCMQMGIIMVLKQTWNNFMELGYPLIQNWWTRRKVRQEHGSERKIRFPQWEKDYNLQPMNAYGLFDEYLEMILQFGFTTIFVAAFPLAPLLALLNNIIEIRLDAYKFVTQWRRPLASRAKDIGIWYGILEGIGILSVITNAFVIAITSDFIPRLVYAYKYGPCAGQGEAGQKCMVGYVNASLSVFRISDFENRSEPESDGSEFSGTPLKYCRYRDYRDSPHSLVPYGYTLQFWHVLAARLAFIIVFEHLVFCIKHLISYLIPDLPKDLRDRMRREKYLIQEMMYEAELERLQKERKERKKNGKAHHNEWP
;
A
#
# COMPACT_ATOMS: atom_id res chain seq x y z
N MET A 1 -3.59 -3.34 -14.44
CA MET A 1 -3.82 -3.19 -12.98
C MET A 1 -4.52 -1.89 -12.62
N ALA A 2 -4.07 -0.71 -13.08
CA ALA A 2 -4.79 0.55 -12.80
C ALA A 2 -6.28 0.54 -13.23
N VAL A 3 -6.56 0.02 -14.43
CA VAL A 3 -7.93 -0.23 -14.91
C VAL A 3 -8.69 -1.16 -13.97
N TRP A 4 -8.08 -2.27 -13.58
CA TRP A 4 -8.68 -3.24 -12.65
C TRP A 4 -9.00 -2.61 -11.29
N ALA A 5 -8.10 -1.81 -10.73
CA ALA A 5 -8.33 -1.11 -9.45
C ALA A 5 -9.50 -0.13 -9.55
N THR A 6 -9.61 0.59 -10.67
CA THR A 6 -10.75 1.48 -10.95
C THR A 6 -12.06 0.70 -11.03
N VAL A 7 -12.08 -0.38 -11.82
CA VAL A 7 -13.26 -1.25 -11.94
C VAL A 7 -13.62 -1.83 -10.58
N PHE A 8 -12.66 -2.31 -9.80
CA PHE A 8 -12.88 -2.83 -8.46
C PHE A 8 -13.58 -1.80 -7.55
N LEU A 9 -13.09 -0.56 -7.52
CA LEU A 9 -13.70 0.50 -6.70
C LEU A 9 -15.11 0.87 -7.16
N GLU A 10 -15.35 0.95 -8.47
CA GLU A 10 -16.70 1.25 -9.01
C GLU A 10 -17.69 0.11 -8.74
N PHE A 11 -17.27 -1.15 -8.87
CA PHE A 11 -18.10 -2.29 -8.50
C PHE A 11 -18.32 -2.39 -6.98
N TRP A 12 -17.32 -2.02 -6.18
CA TRP A 12 -17.45 -1.94 -4.72
C TRP A 12 -18.48 -0.89 -4.30
N LYS A 13 -18.42 0.33 -4.85
CA LYS A 13 -19.43 1.39 -4.64
C LYS A 13 -20.84 0.89 -4.94
N ARG A 14 -21.03 0.22 -6.07
CA ARG A 14 -22.33 -0.35 -6.47
C ARG A 14 -22.81 -1.42 -5.50
N ARG A 15 -21.92 -2.32 -5.07
CA ARG A 15 -22.24 -3.39 -4.12
C ARG A 15 -22.60 -2.82 -2.75
N ARG A 16 -21.84 -1.84 -2.28
CA ARG A 16 -22.11 -1.08 -1.06
C ARG A 16 -23.48 -0.43 -1.09
N ALA A 17 -23.85 0.26 -2.18
CA ALA A 17 -25.16 0.90 -2.30
C ALA A 17 -26.32 -0.11 -2.17
N VAL A 18 -26.18 -1.31 -2.76
CA VAL A 18 -27.17 -2.38 -2.62
C VAL A 18 -27.27 -2.88 -1.18
N ILE A 19 -26.14 -3.12 -0.52
CA ILE A 19 -26.11 -3.59 0.87
C ILE A 19 -26.67 -2.53 1.82
N ALA A 20 -26.31 -1.26 1.63
CA ALA A 20 -26.79 -0.15 2.44
C ALA A 20 -28.32 0.01 2.33
N TYR A 21 -28.89 -0.24 1.15
CA TYR A 21 -30.34 -0.27 0.98
C TYR A 21 -30.98 -1.52 1.59
N ASP A 22 -30.45 -2.71 1.28
CA ASP A 22 -31.03 -3.98 1.76
C ASP A 22 -30.96 -4.09 3.30
N TRP A 23 -30.07 -3.35 3.96
CA TRP A 23 -29.89 -3.32 5.43
C TRP A 23 -30.38 -2.02 6.11
N ASP A 24 -31.04 -1.12 5.36
CA ASP A 24 -31.65 0.10 5.90
C ASP A 24 -30.66 1.06 6.59
N LEU A 25 -29.58 1.41 5.88
CA LEU A 25 -28.44 2.18 6.37
C LEU A 25 -28.26 3.56 5.67
N ILE A 26 -29.25 4.01 4.89
CA ILE A 26 -29.10 5.15 3.96
C ILE A 26 -29.08 6.53 4.67
N ASP A 27 -29.64 6.65 5.87
CA ASP A 27 -29.88 7.95 6.54
C ASP A 27 -28.73 8.48 7.43
N TRP A 28 -27.54 7.91 7.34
CA TRP A 28 -26.39 8.37 8.14
C TRP A 28 -25.47 9.28 7.31
N GLU A 29 -25.42 10.58 7.60
CA GLU A 29 -24.52 11.55 6.94
C GLU A 29 -23.17 11.66 7.68
N GLU A 30 -22.08 11.80 6.93
CA GLU A 30 -20.77 12.22 7.47
C GLU A 30 -20.14 13.23 6.51
N GLU A 31 -19.56 14.28 7.08
CA GLU A 31 -18.76 15.30 6.39
C GLU A 31 -17.28 14.91 6.46
N GLU A 32 -16.58 14.96 5.33
CA GLU A 32 -15.14 14.70 5.25
C GLU A 32 -14.34 16.00 5.05
N ILE A 33 -13.25 16.17 5.82
CA ILE A 33 -12.21 17.18 5.57
C ILE A 33 -10.86 16.48 5.46
N CYS A 34 -10.17 16.68 4.33
CA CYS A 34 -8.85 16.15 4.05
C CYS A 34 -7.73 17.04 4.59
N VAL A 35 -6.84 16.52 5.44
CA VAL A 35 -5.45 17.00 5.52
C VAL A 35 -4.56 15.88 6.01
N VAL A 36 -3.57 15.44 5.21
CA VAL A 36 -2.20 15.18 5.72
C VAL A 36 -1.18 15.26 4.57
N ILE A 37 -0.52 16.41 4.44
CA ILE A 37 0.75 16.56 3.68
C ILE A 37 1.95 16.75 4.64
N ALA A 38 1.72 16.95 5.94
CA ALA A 38 2.78 17.26 6.91
C ALA A 38 3.53 16.02 7.47
N ALA A 39 2.91 14.84 7.54
CA ALA A 39 3.51 13.66 8.19
C ALA A 39 4.58 12.94 7.35
N VAL A 40 4.50 13.06 6.01
CA VAL A 40 5.43 12.38 5.09
C VAL A 40 6.85 12.96 5.18
N PHE A 41 6.99 14.26 5.48
CA PHE A 41 8.30 14.90 5.64
C PHE A 41 9.04 14.48 6.93
N GLY A 42 8.32 14.16 8.00
CA GLY A 42 8.94 13.77 9.29
C GLY A 42 9.55 12.36 9.28
N ILE A 43 8.90 11.42 8.59
CA ILE A 43 9.33 10.01 8.58
C ILE A 43 10.60 9.81 7.73
N VAL A 44 10.76 10.58 6.65
CA VAL A 44 11.98 10.55 5.82
C VAL A 44 13.19 11.06 6.60
N ILE A 45 13.03 12.13 7.39
CA ILE A 45 14.10 12.65 8.25
C ILE A 45 14.47 11.63 9.34
N TYR A 46 13.48 11.02 9.98
CA TYR A 46 13.71 9.98 10.98
C TYR A 46 14.44 8.74 10.40
N ARG A 47 14.12 8.32 9.17
CA ARG A 47 14.77 7.20 8.49
C ARG A 47 16.22 7.50 8.11
N VAL A 48 16.50 8.73 7.68
CA VAL A 48 17.88 9.19 7.39
C VAL A 48 18.72 9.28 8.67
N VAL A 49 18.12 9.75 9.77
CA VAL A 49 18.82 9.87 11.08
C VAL A 49 19.09 8.49 11.69
N THR A 50 18.15 7.54 11.63
CA THR A 50 18.34 6.19 12.19
C THR A 50 19.35 5.35 11.41
N VAL A 51 19.40 5.46 10.09
CA VAL A 51 20.48 4.84 9.28
C VAL A 51 21.84 5.45 9.62
N SER A 52 21.89 6.76 9.92
CA SER A 52 23.12 7.45 10.30
C SER A 52 23.63 7.09 11.71
N THR A 53 22.74 6.77 12.66
CA THR A 53 23.13 6.36 14.02
C THR A 53 23.54 4.89 14.11
N PHE A 54 22.94 4.01 13.30
CA PHE A 54 23.37 2.60 13.21
C PHE A 54 24.73 2.45 12.49
N ALA A 55 25.07 3.34 11.56
CA ALA A 55 26.39 3.37 10.92
C ALA A 55 27.54 3.83 11.85
N ALA A 56 27.22 4.37 13.04
CA ALA A 56 28.20 4.86 14.01
C ALA A 56 28.69 3.78 15.00
N PHE A 57 28.02 2.62 15.09
CA PHE A 57 28.41 1.54 16.00
C PHE A 57 29.51 0.67 15.36
N LYS A 58 30.76 0.94 15.73
CA LYS A 58 31.91 0.09 15.39
C LYS A 58 31.87 -1.19 16.23
N TRP A 59 31.59 -2.33 15.59
CA TRP A 59 31.99 -3.64 16.13
C TRP A 59 32.89 -4.35 15.13
N ALA A 60 34.14 -4.57 15.54
CA ALA A 60 35.27 -5.00 14.72
C ALA A 60 35.28 -6.51 14.37
N LEU A 61 34.11 -7.17 14.30
CA LEU A 61 34.04 -8.64 14.38
C LEU A 61 33.40 -9.35 13.18
N ILE A 62 33.29 -8.73 12.00
CA ILE A 62 32.71 -9.42 10.84
C ILE A 62 33.55 -9.17 9.59
N ARG A 63 34.72 -9.81 9.52
CA ARG A 63 35.55 -9.89 8.30
C ARG A 63 35.98 -11.31 7.98
N ASN A 64 35.08 -12.32 8.06
CA ASN A 64 35.41 -13.60 7.42
C ASN A 64 34.28 -14.57 7.01
N ASN A 65 33.04 -14.11 6.79
CA ASN A 65 32.03 -14.85 5.99
C ASN A 65 30.78 -13.99 5.74
N SER A 66 31.00 -12.71 5.42
CA SER A 66 30.08 -11.61 5.75
C SER A 66 28.81 -11.51 4.91
N GLN A 67 28.74 -12.01 3.68
CA GLN A 67 27.61 -11.61 2.82
C GLN A 67 26.27 -12.24 3.23
N VAL A 68 26.24 -13.51 3.64
CA VAL A 68 25.00 -14.19 4.06
C VAL A 68 24.62 -13.83 5.51
N ALA A 69 25.61 -13.73 6.41
CA ALA A 69 25.38 -13.36 7.80
C ALA A 69 24.99 -11.88 7.97
N THR A 70 25.57 -10.96 7.19
CA THR A 70 25.19 -9.53 7.21
C THR A 70 23.82 -9.31 6.57
N THR A 71 23.47 -10.03 5.51
CA THR A 71 22.12 -9.95 4.91
C THR A 71 21.05 -10.51 5.84
N GLY A 72 21.31 -11.66 6.47
CA GLY A 72 20.39 -12.26 7.44
C GLY A 72 20.19 -11.40 8.70
N THR A 73 21.28 -10.88 9.29
CA THR A 73 21.18 -9.99 10.46
C THR A 73 20.53 -8.66 10.12
N ALA A 74 20.75 -8.09 8.93
CA ALA A 74 20.07 -6.88 8.46
C ALA A 74 18.56 -7.07 8.32
N VAL A 75 18.10 -8.22 7.79
CA VAL A 75 16.67 -8.54 7.70
C VAL A 75 16.04 -8.65 9.09
N CYS A 76 16.69 -9.34 10.03
CA CYS A 76 16.20 -9.48 11.41
C CYS A 76 16.17 -8.13 12.15
N ILE A 77 17.20 -7.30 12.01
CA ILE A 77 17.26 -5.97 12.63
C ILE A 77 16.17 -5.06 12.04
N ASN A 78 16.01 -5.06 10.72
CA ASN A 78 14.97 -4.28 10.05
C ASN A 78 13.56 -4.73 10.49
N PHE A 79 13.33 -6.04 10.64
CA PHE A 79 12.08 -6.57 11.18
C PHE A 79 11.83 -6.10 12.63
N CYS A 80 12.83 -6.19 13.50
CA CYS A 80 12.73 -5.69 14.88
C CYS A 80 12.43 -4.19 14.95
N ILE A 81 13.07 -3.39 14.09
CA ILE A 81 12.82 -1.95 13.99
C ILE A 81 11.39 -1.68 13.53
N ILE A 82 10.91 -2.37 12.50
CA ILE A 82 9.53 -2.24 12.02
C ILE A 82 8.54 -2.53 13.15
N MET A 83 8.74 -3.62 13.90
CA MET A 83 7.88 -3.98 15.04
C MET A 83 7.90 -2.92 16.15
N LEU A 84 9.08 -2.39 16.49
CA LEU A 84 9.21 -1.34 17.52
C LEU A 84 8.57 -0.02 17.07
N LEU A 85 8.76 0.36 15.82
CA LEU A 85 8.14 1.56 15.25
C LEU A 85 6.63 1.46 15.19
N ASN A 86 6.06 0.29 14.92
CA ASN A 86 4.61 0.10 14.92
C ASN A 86 3.98 0.45 16.28
N VAL A 87 4.60 0.00 17.38
CA VAL A 87 4.15 0.33 18.74
C VAL A 87 4.29 1.83 19.03
N LEU A 88 5.41 2.43 18.60
CA LEU A 88 5.62 3.87 18.77
C LEU A 88 4.58 4.69 17.98
N TYR A 89 4.31 4.32 16.74
CA TYR A 89 3.35 5.01 15.89
C TYR A 89 1.93 4.92 16.40
N GLU A 90 1.53 3.80 17.01
CA GLU A 90 0.22 3.70 17.67
C GLU A 90 0.10 4.75 18.79
N LYS A 91 1.11 4.86 19.67
CA LYS A 91 1.10 5.84 20.76
C LYS A 91 1.11 7.28 20.25
N VAL A 92 1.89 7.56 19.21
CA VAL A 92 1.93 8.90 18.59
C VAL A 92 0.60 9.23 17.91
N ALA A 93 -0.01 8.30 17.18
CA ALA A 93 -1.31 8.50 16.53
C ALA A 93 -2.41 8.79 17.55
N LEU A 94 -2.46 8.07 18.67
CA LEU A 94 -3.39 8.33 19.77
C LEU A 94 -3.17 9.72 20.38
N LEU A 95 -1.91 10.07 20.66
CA LEU A 95 -1.58 11.38 21.22
C LEU A 95 -2.02 12.50 20.28
N LEU A 96 -1.69 12.41 18.99
CA LEU A 96 -2.05 13.43 18.00
C LEU A 96 -3.57 13.55 17.83
N THR A 97 -4.29 12.42 17.79
CA THR A 97 -5.75 12.44 17.60
C THR A 97 -6.47 13.00 18.83
N ASN A 98 -6.00 12.67 20.04
CA ASN A 98 -6.56 13.24 21.27
C ASN A 98 -6.27 14.73 21.41
N LEU A 99 -5.14 15.22 20.86
CA LEU A 99 -4.82 16.66 20.81
C LEU A 99 -5.74 17.44 19.86
N GLU A 100 -6.29 16.79 18.83
CA GLU A 100 -7.23 17.42 17.89
C GLU A 100 -8.63 17.65 18.48
N GLN A 101 -8.96 16.95 19.57
CA GLN A 101 -10.24 17.04 20.29
C GLN A 101 -11.48 16.99 19.35
N PRO A 102 -11.64 15.89 18.58
CA PRO A 102 -12.77 15.73 17.66
C PRO A 102 -14.12 15.70 18.40
N ARG A 103 -15.19 16.11 17.70
CA ARG A 103 -16.52 16.28 18.32
C ARG A 103 -17.26 14.95 18.46
N THR A 104 -17.05 14.03 17.53
CA THR A 104 -17.72 12.72 17.48
C THR A 104 -16.71 11.57 17.48
N GLU A 105 -17.17 10.39 17.90
CA GLU A 105 -16.35 9.17 17.87
C GLU A 105 -15.96 8.78 16.45
N SER A 106 -16.85 8.96 15.46
CA SER A 106 -16.54 8.69 14.05
C SER A 106 -15.46 9.63 13.50
N GLU A 107 -15.51 10.94 13.80
CA GLU A 107 -14.44 11.87 13.42
C GLU A 107 -13.10 11.47 14.06
N TRP A 108 -13.13 11.03 15.32
CA TRP A 108 -11.95 10.51 16.01
C TRP A 108 -11.40 9.26 15.31
N GLU A 109 -12.24 8.29 15.00
CA GLU A 109 -11.85 7.06 14.31
C GLU A 109 -11.30 7.33 12.90
N ASN A 110 -11.93 8.22 12.13
CA ASN A 110 -11.48 8.61 10.79
C ASN A 110 -10.10 9.30 10.84
N SER A 111 -9.91 10.23 11.77
CA SER A 111 -8.65 10.96 11.96
C SER A 111 -7.52 10.03 12.43
N PHE A 112 -7.81 9.17 13.41
CA PHE A 112 -6.89 8.14 13.89
C PHE A 112 -6.50 7.19 12.75
N THR A 113 -7.49 6.71 12.01
CA THR A 113 -7.32 5.76 10.89
C THR A 113 -6.40 6.32 9.82
N LEU A 114 -6.62 7.57 9.40
CA LEU A 114 -5.79 8.22 8.38
C LEU A 114 -4.33 8.37 8.84
N LYS A 115 -4.11 8.84 10.08
CA LYS A 115 -2.76 9.00 10.63
C LYS A 115 -2.05 7.66 10.72
N MET A 116 -2.72 6.66 11.27
CA MET A 116 -2.14 5.35 11.51
C MET A 116 -1.87 4.62 10.18
N PHE A 117 -2.78 4.73 9.20
CA PHE A 117 -2.53 4.31 7.83
C PHE A 117 -1.27 4.98 7.24
N LEU A 118 -1.11 6.30 7.36
CA LEU A 118 0.04 7.00 6.79
C LEU A 118 1.36 6.57 7.44
N PHE A 119 1.39 6.42 8.77
CA PHE A 119 2.57 5.92 9.46
C PHE A 119 2.94 4.51 8.99
N GLN A 120 1.95 3.62 8.93
CA GLN A 120 2.14 2.24 8.47
C GLN A 120 2.55 2.16 7.00
N PHE A 121 1.89 2.95 6.15
CA PHE A 121 2.18 3.03 4.72
C PHE A 121 3.62 3.47 4.47
N VAL A 122 4.09 4.52 5.15
CA VAL A 122 5.47 4.98 4.98
C VAL A 122 6.46 3.99 5.61
N ASN A 123 6.19 3.46 6.80
CA ASN A 123 7.05 2.47 7.44
C ASN A 123 7.30 1.27 6.51
N LEU A 124 6.21 0.76 5.95
CA LEU A 124 6.22 -0.43 5.11
C LEU A 124 6.81 -0.17 3.71
N ASN A 125 6.36 0.88 3.03
CA ASN A 125 6.73 1.12 1.64
C ASN A 125 8.00 1.97 1.48
N SER A 126 8.49 2.68 2.50
CA SER A 126 9.69 3.54 2.38
C SER A 126 10.91 2.79 1.87
N SER A 127 11.09 1.55 2.31
CA SER A 127 12.18 0.68 1.89
C SER A 127 12.08 0.33 0.40
N THR A 128 10.89 -0.04 -0.06
CA THR A 128 10.56 -0.36 -1.46
C THR A 128 10.66 0.87 -2.37
N PHE A 129 10.20 2.04 -1.91
CA PHE A 129 10.36 3.31 -2.62
C PHE A 129 11.82 3.72 -2.77
N TYR A 130 12.64 3.50 -1.74
CA TYR A 130 14.08 3.76 -1.79
C TYR A 130 14.75 2.88 -2.86
N ILE A 131 14.49 1.57 -2.85
CA ILE A 131 15.05 0.63 -3.82
C ILE A 131 14.57 0.93 -5.25
N ALA A 132 13.30 1.31 -5.42
CA ALA A 132 12.74 1.62 -6.73
C ALA A 132 13.35 2.89 -7.36
N PHE A 133 13.48 3.98 -6.58
CA PHE A 133 13.73 5.31 -7.16
C PHE A 133 15.06 5.95 -6.83
N PHE A 134 15.68 5.59 -5.70
CA PHE A 134 16.88 6.26 -5.21
C PHE A 134 18.13 5.39 -5.30
N LEU A 135 17.99 4.08 -5.14
CA LEU A 135 19.10 3.13 -5.16
C LEU A 135 19.84 3.15 -6.51
N GLY A 136 21.17 3.23 -6.47
CA GLY A 136 22.03 3.20 -7.66
C GLY A 136 21.91 4.39 -8.62
N ARG A 137 21.06 5.40 -8.32
CA ARG A 137 20.80 6.52 -9.25
C ARG A 137 21.73 7.72 -9.05
N PHE A 138 22.17 7.93 -7.81
CA PHE A 138 22.99 9.08 -7.38
C PHE A 138 24.41 8.68 -6.97
N THR A 139 24.98 7.65 -7.59
CA THR A 139 26.30 7.10 -7.20
C THR A 139 27.47 7.85 -7.83
N GLY A 140 27.25 8.53 -8.96
CA GLY A 140 28.31 9.24 -9.70
C GLY A 140 29.04 8.32 -10.67
N HIS A 141 30.34 8.51 -10.83
CA HIS A 141 31.20 7.63 -11.63
C HIS A 141 32.41 7.18 -10.80
N PRO A 142 33.13 6.12 -11.21
CA PRO A 142 34.19 5.52 -10.39
C PRO A 142 35.30 6.48 -9.92
N GLY A 143 35.60 7.52 -10.70
CA GLY A 143 36.58 8.56 -10.35
C GLY A 143 36.07 9.61 -9.35
N ALA A 144 34.76 9.77 -9.19
CA ALA A 144 34.16 10.73 -8.26
C ALA A 144 32.79 10.21 -7.77
N TYR A 145 32.83 9.37 -6.73
CA TYR A 145 31.61 8.89 -6.09
C TYR A 145 30.96 9.99 -5.25
N LEU A 146 29.63 10.09 -5.33
CA LEU A 146 28.85 10.89 -4.39
C LEU A 146 28.85 10.18 -3.03
N ARG A 147 29.34 10.88 -2.01
CA ARG A 147 29.47 10.36 -0.64
C ARG A 147 28.51 11.07 0.29
N LEU A 148 27.71 10.32 1.03
CA LEU A 148 26.87 10.88 2.08
C LEU A 148 27.76 11.36 3.23
N ILE A 149 27.66 12.64 3.59
CA ILE A 149 28.46 13.29 4.64
C ILE A 149 29.97 13.09 4.40
N ASN A 150 30.41 13.11 3.13
CA ASN A 150 31.81 12.94 2.71
C ASN A 150 32.51 11.66 3.22
N ARG A 151 31.78 10.66 3.74
CA ARG A 151 32.36 9.45 4.34
C ARG A 151 31.85 8.16 3.72
N TRP A 152 30.55 8.05 3.47
CA TRP A 152 29.93 6.79 3.07
C TRP A 152 29.54 6.80 1.59
N ARG A 153 30.00 5.80 0.83
CA ARG A 153 29.59 5.59 -0.57
C ARG A 153 28.13 5.11 -0.59
N LEU A 154 27.31 5.70 -1.44
CA LEU A 154 25.94 5.25 -1.64
C LEU A 154 25.91 3.84 -2.28
N GLU A 155 24.89 3.06 -1.94
CA GLU A 155 24.71 1.71 -2.45
C GLU A 155 24.43 1.69 -3.97
N GLU A 156 25.04 0.72 -4.65
CA GLU A 156 24.86 0.43 -6.07
C GLU A 156 23.98 -0.80 -6.26
N CYS A 157 23.24 -0.84 -7.37
CA CYS A 157 22.42 -1.99 -7.69
C CYS A 157 23.26 -3.15 -8.25
N HIS A 158 22.71 -4.35 -8.16
CA HIS A 158 23.28 -5.54 -8.79
C HIS A 158 23.45 -5.33 -10.32
N PRO A 159 24.45 -5.95 -10.99
CA PRO A 159 24.65 -5.80 -12.44
C PRO A 159 23.44 -6.14 -13.31
N SER A 160 22.54 -6.99 -12.82
CA SER A 160 21.26 -7.34 -13.47
C SER A 160 20.17 -6.27 -13.35
N GLY A 161 20.38 -5.23 -12.53
CA GLY A 161 19.48 -4.10 -12.31
C GLY A 161 18.73 -4.16 -10.97
N CYS A 162 18.26 -2.98 -10.51
CA CYS A 162 17.57 -2.80 -9.23
C CYS A 162 16.14 -3.41 -9.20
N LEU A 163 15.56 -3.74 -10.36
CA LEU A 163 14.21 -4.31 -10.45
C LEU A 163 14.12 -5.70 -9.80
N ILE A 164 15.20 -6.48 -9.83
CA ILE A 164 15.26 -7.78 -9.17
C ILE A 164 15.31 -7.62 -7.65
N ASP A 165 16.10 -6.66 -7.15
CA ASP A 165 16.17 -6.33 -5.72
C ASP A 165 14.79 -5.89 -5.21
N LEU A 166 14.08 -5.07 -6.00
CA LEU A 166 12.71 -4.65 -5.73
C LEU A 166 11.72 -5.83 -5.70
N CYS A 167 11.79 -6.71 -6.70
CA CYS A 167 10.96 -7.90 -6.80
C CYS A 167 11.18 -8.86 -5.62
N MET A 168 12.44 -9.10 -5.25
CA MET A 168 12.80 -9.95 -4.13
C MET A 168 12.30 -9.36 -2.81
N GLN A 169 12.49 -8.06 -2.60
CA GLN A 169 12.03 -7.38 -1.40
C GLN A 169 10.50 -7.44 -1.27
N MET A 170 9.76 -7.18 -2.35
CA MET A 170 8.30 -7.30 -2.35
C MET A 170 7.83 -8.72 -2.08
N GLY A 171 8.45 -9.71 -2.73
CA GLY A 171 8.13 -11.12 -2.51
C GLY A 171 8.37 -11.54 -1.06
N ILE A 172 9.49 -11.11 -0.48
CA ILE A 172 9.82 -11.31 0.93
C ILE A 172 8.77 -10.67 1.82
N ILE A 173 8.47 -9.38 1.64
CA ILE A 173 7.51 -8.67 2.49
C ILE A 173 6.13 -9.34 2.39
N MET A 174 5.64 -9.61 1.19
CA MET A 174 4.29 -10.13 1.01
C MET A 174 4.13 -11.59 1.46
N VAL A 175 5.16 -12.42 1.38
CA VAL A 175 5.10 -13.80 1.90
C VAL A 175 5.36 -13.86 3.40
N LEU A 176 6.46 -13.25 3.88
CA LEU A 176 6.84 -13.32 5.29
C LEU A 176 5.92 -12.51 6.19
N LYS A 177 5.59 -11.27 5.83
CA LYS A 177 4.66 -10.47 6.64
C LYS A 177 3.30 -11.14 6.72
N GLN A 178 2.79 -11.64 5.59
CA GLN A 178 1.47 -12.25 5.56
C GLN A 178 1.40 -13.55 6.36
N THR A 179 2.36 -14.46 6.15
CA THR A 179 2.41 -15.70 6.95
C THR A 179 2.62 -15.42 8.44
N TRP A 180 3.40 -14.39 8.78
CA TRP A 180 3.59 -13.95 10.16
C TRP A 180 2.31 -13.37 10.78
N ASN A 181 1.60 -12.52 10.04
CA ASN A 181 0.33 -11.95 10.46
C ASN A 181 -0.70 -13.05 10.71
N ASN A 182 -0.95 -13.92 9.73
CA ASN A 182 -1.90 -15.04 9.88
C ASN A 182 -1.52 -15.95 11.08
N PHE A 183 -0.21 -16.14 11.31
CA PHE A 183 0.26 -16.92 12.46
C PHE A 183 0.01 -16.20 13.79
N MET A 184 0.31 -14.90 13.89
CA MET A 184 0.09 -14.14 15.11
C MET A 184 -1.39 -13.92 15.39
N GLU A 185 -2.18 -13.68 14.36
CA GLU A 185 -3.62 -13.47 14.44
C GLU A 185 -4.36 -14.71 14.94
N LEU A 186 -3.96 -15.91 14.52
CA LEU A 186 -4.48 -17.17 15.05
C LEU A 186 -3.85 -17.53 16.40
N GLY A 187 -2.52 -17.39 16.50
CA GLY A 187 -1.72 -17.86 17.61
C GLY A 187 -1.93 -17.05 18.89
N TYR A 188 -1.93 -15.72 18.80
CA TYR A 188 -2.07 -14.82 19.93
C TYR A 188 -3.36 -15.09 20.75
N PRO A 189 -4.57 -15.08 20.16
CA PRO A 189 -5.77 -15.30 20.94
C PRO A 189 -5.89 -16.75 21.45
N LEU A 190 -5.41 -17.74 20.70
CA LEU A 190 -5.41 -19.14 21.14
C LEU A 190 -4.52 -19.33 22.38
N ILE A 191 -3.31 -18.79 22.36
CA ILE A 191 -2.36 -18.88 23.48
C ILE A 191 -2.92 -18.14 24.70
N GLN A 192 -3.50 -16.96 24.51
CA GLN A 192 -4.04 -16.17 25.60
C GLN A 192 -5.27 -16.85 26.22
N ASN A 193 -6.20 -17.36 25.41
CA ASN A 193 -7.36 -18.11 25.88
C ASN A 193 -6.95 -19.43 26.56
N TRP A 194 -5.92 -20.11 26.06
CA TRP A 194 -5.34 -21.29 26.71
C TRP A 194 -4.74 -20.95 28.07
N TRP A 195 -4.01 -19.84 28.18
CA TRP A 195 -3.44 -19.37 29.44
C TRP A 195 -4.54 -19.01 30.44
N THR A 196 -5.54 -18.23 30.04
CA THR A 196 -6.68 -17.86 30.88
C THR A 196 -7.40 -19.10 31.41
N ARG A 197 -7.68 -20.09 30.55
CA ARG A 197 -8.29 -21.37 30.96
C ARG A 197 -7.41 -22.13 31.95
N ARG A 198 -6.09 -22.13 31.77
CA ARG A 198 -5.15 -22.80 32.68
C ARG A 198 -5.11 -22.12 34.05
N LYS A 199 -5.14 -20.78 34.09
CA LYS A 199 -5.21 -19.99 35.32
C LYS A 199 -6.52 -20.25 36.08
N VAL A 200 -7.67 -20.20 35.41
CA VAL A 200 -8.98 -20.51 36.00
C VAL A 200 -9.00 -21.94 36.59
N ARG A 201 -8.41 -22.90 35.88
CA ARG A 201 -8.31 -24.30 36.35
C ARG A 201 -7.39 -24.47 37.57
N GLN A 202 -6.33 -23.66 37.69
CA GLN A 202 -5.47 -23.64 38.86
C GLN A 202 -6.18 -23.06 40.09
N GLU A 203 -6.95 -21.98 39.92
CA GLU A 203 -7.67 -21.31 41.01
C GLU A 203 -8.84 -22.15 41.56
N HIS A 204 -9.50 -22.95 40.72
CA HIS A 204 -10.72 -23.70 41.10
C HIS A 204 -10.50 -25.19 41.48
N GLY A 205 -9.28 -25.71 41.37
CA GLY A 205 -8.95 -27.10 41.71
C GLY A 205 -9.52 -28.16 40.75
N SER A 206 -8.99 -29.39 40.82
CA SER A 206 -9.33 -30.49 39.89
C SER A 206 -10.73 -31.10 40.07
N GLU A 207 -11.46 -30.71 41.12
CA GLU A 207 -12.67 -31.43 41.60
C GLU A 207 -13.99 -30.97 40.98
N ARG A 208 -14.01 -29.90 40.18
CA ARG A 208 -15.29 -29.38 39.65
C ARG A 208 -15.34 -29.47 38.13
N LYS A 209 -15.96 -30.56 37.64
CA LYS A 209 -16.76 -30.56 36.40
C LYS A 209 -17.99 -29.63 36.53
N ILE A 210 -17.83 -28.43 37.09
CA ILE A 210 -18.90 -27.43 37.04
C ILE A 210 -18.99 -26.98 35.60
N ARG A 211 -20.14 -27.23 34.98
CA ARG A 211 -20.55 -26.53 33.77
C ARG A 211 -20.56 -25.03 34.13
N PHE A 212 -19.49 -24.33 33.80
CA PHE A 212 -19.46 -22.87 33.92
C PHE A 212 -20.69 -22.31 33.19
N PRO A 213 -21.42 -21.35 33.79
CA PRO A 213 -22.49 -20.66 33.11
C PRO A 213 -21.96 -19.94 31.87
N GLN A 214 -22.83 -19.67 30.90
CA GLN A 214 -22.39 -19.16 29.60
C GLN A 214 -21.65 -17.83 29.70
N TRP A 215 -22.13 -16.92 30.55
CA TRP A 215 -21.50 -15.60 30.75
C TRP A 215 -20.07 -15.70 31.28
N GLU A 216 -19.75 -16.70 32.10
CA GLU A 216 -18.40 -16.91 32.63
C GLU A 216 -17.46 -17.49 31.56
N LYS A 217 -17.99 -18.33 30.66
CA LYS A 217 -17.23 -18.77 29.49
C LYS A 217 -16.91 -17.60 28.56
N ASP A 218 -17.90 -16.76 28.30
CA ASP A 218 -17.76 -15.59 27.44
C ASP A 218 -16.83 -14.55 28.08
N TYR A 219 -16.93 -14.32 29.39
CA TYR A 219 -16.01 -13.43 30.11
C TYR A 219 -14.56 -13.91 30.13
N ASN A 220 -14.29 -15.20 29.91
CA ASN A 220 -12.92 -15.72 29.85
C ASN A 220 -12.29 -15.67 28.44
N LEU A 221 -13.05 -15.26 27.41
CA LEU A 221 -12.53 -15.00 26.07
C LEU A 221 -11.83 -13.63 25.99
N GLN A 222 -11.09 -13.35 24.93
CA GLN A 222 -10.51 -12.03 24.71
C GLN A 222 -11.58 -11.01 24.30
N PRO A 223 -11.55 -9.78 24.84
CA PRO A 223 -12.31 -8.69 24.25
C PRO A 223 -11.76 -8.37 22.85
N MET A 224 -12.62 -7.84 21.98
CA MET A 224 -12.19 -7.28 20.70
C MET A 224 -11.24 -6.10 20.92
N ASN A 225 -10.39 -5.80 19.94
CA ASN A 225 -9.45 -4.69 20.02
C ASN A 225 -10.16 -3.37 20.33
N ALA A 226 -9.48 -2.47 21.04
CA ALA A 226 -10.04 -1.18 21.45
C ALA A 226 -10.46 -0.30 20.25
N TYR A 227 -9.85 -0.52 19.09
CA TYR A 227 -10.12 0.21 17.84
C TYR A 227 -10.99 -0.61 16.85
N GLY A 228 -11.72 -1.61 17.38
CA GLY A 228 -12.67 -2.39 16.61
C GLY A 228 -12.04 -3.20 15.48
N LEU A 229 -12.49 -2.93 14.24
CA LEU A 229 -12.10 -3.62 12.99
C LEU A 229 -10.92 -2.93 12.27
N PHE A 230 -10.31 -1.93 12.92
CA PHE A 230 -9.28 -1.11 12.29
C PHE A 230 -8.10 -1.95 11.78
N ASP A 231 -7.60 -2.89 12.60
CA ASP A 231 -6.42 -3.69 12.25
C ASP A 231 -6.69 -4.62 11.06
N GLU A 232 -7.90 -5.20 11.00
CA GLU A 232 -8.36 -6.05 9.90
C GLU A 232 -8.45 -5.26 8.58
N TYR A 233 -9.02 -4.06 8.60
CA TYR A 233 -9.07 -3.22 7.41
C TYR A 233 -7.69 -2.72 6.98
N LEU A 234 -6.85 -2.32 7.94
CA LEU A 234 -5.49 -1.85 7.69
C LEU A 234 -4.68 -2.92 6.95
N GLU A 235 -4.76 -4.18 7.40
CA GLU A 235 -4.10 -5.32 6.76
C GLU A 235 -4.51 -5.46 5.29
N MET A 236 -5.81 -5.51 5.04
CA MET A 236 -6.37 -5.69 3.69
C MET A 236 -6.01 -4.54 2.75
N ILE A 237 -5.95 -3.31 3.27
CA ILE A 237 -5.66 -2.10 2.47
C ILE A 237 -4.16 -1.99 2.16
N LEU A 238 -3.30 -2.36 3.11
CA LEU A 238 -1.86 -2.46 2.84
C LEU A 238 -1.57 -3.55 1.80
N GLN A 239 -2.28 -4.69 1.85
CA GLN A 239 -2.19 -5.73 0.83
C GLN A 239 -2.66 -5.24 -0.55
N PHE A 240 -3.76 -4.48 -0.60
CA PHE A 240 -4.20 -3.82 -1.84
C PHE A 240 -3.12 -2.86 -2.38
N GLY A 241 -2.47 -2.10 -1.51
CA GLY A 241 -1.31 -1.25 -1.86
C GLY A 241 -0.20 -2.04 -2.55
N PHE A 242 0.21 -3.18 -2.02
CA PHE A 242 1.26 -4.01 -2.65
C PHE A 242 0.87 -4.56 -4.01
N THR A 243 -0.39 -4.96 -4.19
CA THR A 243 -0.89 -5.51 -5.46
C THR A 243 -1.08 -4.45 -6.55
N THR A 244 -1.12 -3.16 -6.19
CA THR A 244 -1.39 -2.07 -7.13
C THR A 244 -0.19 -1.16 -7.34
N ILE A 245 0.51 -0.72 -6.30
CA ILE A 245 1.56 0.31 -6.38
C ILE A 245 2.81 -0.19 -7.12
N PHE A 246 3.21 -1.45 -6.89
CA PHE A 246 4.47 -2.00 -7.39
C PHE A 246 4.30 -3.24 -8.30
N VAL A 247 3.12 -3.41 -8.87
CA VAL A 247 2.80 -4.59 -9.70
C VAL A 247 3.61 -4.68 -10.99
N ALA A 248 4.11 -3.55 -11.50
CA ALA A 248 5.05 -3.55 -12.63
C ALA A 248 6.39 -4.24 -12.30
N ALA A 249 6.78 -4.26 -11.02
CA ALA A 249 7.99 -4.96 -10.56
C ALA A 249 7.74 -6.43 -10.24
N PHE A 250 6.57 -6.75 -9.67
CA PHE A 250 6.22 -8.12 -9.28
C PHE A 250 4.81 -8.53 -9.76
N PRO A 251 4.70 -9.14 -10.96
CA PRO A 251 3.41 -9.51 -11.55
C PRO A 251 2.63 -10.61 -10.81
N LEU A 252 3.30 -11.43 -9.99
CA LEU A 252 2.67 -12.51 -9.22
C LEU A 252 1.97 -12.01 -7.94
N ALA A 253 2.07 -10.71 -7.61
CA ALA A 253 1.45 -10.13 -6.43
C ALA A 253 -0.05 -10.46 -6.28
N PRO A 254 -0.89 -10.30 -7.32
CA PRO A 254 -2.34 -10.56 -7.20
C PRO A 254 -2.67 -12.02 -6.92
N LEU A 255 -1.87 -12.97 -7.42
CA LEU A 255 -2.09 -14.40 -7.18
C LEU A 255 -1.84 -14.75 -5.70
N LEU A 256 -0.75 -14.25 -5.14
CA LEU A 256 -0.41 -14.48 -3.74
C LEU A 256 -1.40 -13.77 -2.81
N ALA A 257 -1.83 -12.57 -3.16
CA ALA A 257 -2.90 -11.86 -2.46
C ALA A 257 -4.23 -12.63 -2.48
N LEU A 258 -4.59 -13.25 -3.61
CA LEU A 258 -5.79 -14.08 -3.71
C LEU A 258 -5.72 -15.30 -2.78
N LEU A 259 -4.58 -16.01 -2.77
CA LEU A 259 -4.37 -17.16 -1.89
C LEU A 259 -4.45 -16.74 -0.42
N ASN A 260 -3.86 -15.59 -0.08
CA ASN A 260 -3.98 -15.06 1.26
C ASN A 260 -5.43 -14.75 1.63
N ASN A 261 -6.16 -14.00 0.80
CA ASN A 261 -7.55 -13.64 1.08
C ASN A 261 -8.47 -14.85 1.28
N ILE A 262 -8.21 -15.97 0.58
CA ILE A 262 -8.97 -17.23 0.77
C ILE A 262 -8.75 -17.80 2.17
N ILE A 263 -7.50 -17.75 2.67
CA ILE A 263 -7.15 -18.20 4.01
C ILE A 263 -7.71 -17.21 5.05
N GLU A 264 -7.52 -15.92 4.81
CA GLU A 264 -7.90 -14.82 5.69
C GLU A 264 -9.39 -14.85 6.05
N ILE A 265 -10.27 -14.96 5.03
CA ILE A 265 -11.73 -15.03 5.26
C ILE A 265 -12.10 -16.18 6.23
N ARG A 266 -11.35 -17.28 6.22
CA ARG A 266 -11.60 -18.43 7.10
C ARG A 266 -10.99 -18.22 8.48
N LEU A 267 -9.79 -17.64 8.55
CA LEU A 267 -9.11 -17.34 9.82
C LEU A 267 -9.86 -16.27 10.61
N ASP A 268 -10.26 -15.17 9.96
CA ASP A 268 -11.10 -14.14 10.55
C ASP A 268 -12.41 -14.74 11.08
N ALA A 269 -13.12 -15.50 10.25
CA ALA A 269 -14.38 -16.12 10.68
C ALA A 269 -14.17 -17.04 11.90
N TYR A 270 -13.08 -17.79 11.95
CA TYR A 270 -12.73 -18.62 13.11
C TYR A 270 -12.42 -17.78 14.35
N LYS A 271 -11.64 -16.71 14.20
CA LYS A 271 -11.30 -15.74 15.26
C LYS A 271 -12.57 -15.14 15.87
N PHE A 272 -13.47 -14.61 15.05
CA PHE A 272 -14.74 -14.01 15.48
C PHE A 272 -15.67 -15.00 16.17
N VAL A 273 -15.76 -16.24 15.68
CA VAL A 273 -16.72 -17.23 16.21
C VAL A 273 -16.21 -17.92 17.49
N THR A 274 -14.90 -18.13 17.62
CA THR A 274 -14.37 -19.00 18.68
C THR A 274 -13.48 -18.31 19.71
N GLN A 275 -12.77 -17.24 19.33
CA GLN A 275 -11.72 -16.67 20.17
C GLN A 275 -12.10 -15.37 20.86
N TRP A 276 -12.91 -14.55 20.19
CA TRP A 276 -13.35 -13.25 20.69
C TRP A 276 -14.68 -13.31 21.42
N ARG A 277 -14.86 -12.37 22.35
CA ARG A 277 -16.17 -12.04 22.89
C ARG A 277 -17.03 -11.41 21.80
N ARG A 278 -18.33 -11.71 21.84
CA ARG A 278 -19.30 -11.11 20.91
C ARG A 278 -19.25 -9.57 21.02
N PRO A 279 -18.94 -8.84 19.93
CA PRO A 279 -18.95 -7.39 19.94
C PRO A 279 -20.38 -6.84 19.98
N LEU A 280 -20.51 -5.58 20.40
CA LEU A 280 -21.75 -4.84 20.28
C LEU A 280 -22.00 -4.52 18.80
N ALA A 281 -23.21 -4.79 18.33
CA ALA A 281 -23.56 -4.52 16.94
C ALA A 281 -23.70 -3.00 16.74
N SER A 282 -22.83 -2.42 15.91
CA SER A 282 -22.95 -1.05 15.40
C SER A 282 -23.45 -1.07 13.96
N ARG A 283 -24.19 -0.05 13.56
CA ARG A 283 -24.69 0.13 12.20
C ARG A 283 -23.79 1.14 11.49
N ALA A 284 -23.24 0.75 10.33
CA ALA A 284 -22.42 1.62 9.49
C ALA A 284 -22.83 1.44 8.03
N LYS A 285 -22.99 2.54 7.30
CA LYS A 285 -23.42 2.54 5.88
C LYS A 285 -22.30 2.12 4.92
N ASP A 286 -21.06 2.33 5.33
CA ASP A 286 -19.87 2.13 4.51
C ASP A 286 -18.66 1.72 5.37
N ILE A 287 -17.52 1.60 4.69
CA ILE A 287 -16.24 1.30 5.33
C ILE A 287 -15.54 2.57 5.87
N GLY A 288 -16.21 3.73 5.90
CA GLY A 288 -15.62 5.00 6.31
C GLY A 288 -14.46 5.48 5.42
N ILE A 289 -13.48 6.16 6.05
CA ILE A 289 -12.32 6.78 5.40
C ILE A 289 -11.46 5.83 4.54
N TRP A 290 -11.58 4.52 4.77
CA TRP A 290 -10.87 3.50 4.01
C TRP A 290 -11.17 3.54 2.52
N TYR A 291 -12.37 3.96 2.11
CA TYR A 291 -12.69 4.16 0.69
C TYR A 291 -11.83 5.26 0.06
N GLY A 292 -11.72 6.42 0.73
CA GLY A 292 -10.86 7.52 0.29
C GLY A 292 -9.38 7.12 0.25
N ILE A 293 -8.93 6.31 1.22
CA ILE A 293 -7.57 5.75 1.23
C ILE A 293 -7.33 4.84 0.01
N LEU A 294 -8.26 3.93 -0.30
CA LEU A 294 -8.17 3.06 -1.47
C LEU A 294 -8.13 3.85 -2.79
N GLU A 295 -8.91 4.93 -2.90
CA GLU A 295 -8.87 5.82 -4.06
C GLU A 295 -7.51 6.54 -4.17
N GLY A 296 -6.98 7.05 -3.06
CA GLY A 296 -5.66 7.65 -2.97
C GLY A 296 -4.53 6.69 -3.38
N ILE A 297 -4.57 5.44 -2.90
CA ILE A 297 -3.66 4.36 -3.33
C ILE A 297 -3.81 4.11 -4.84
N GLY A 298 -5.04 4.11 -5.36
CA GLY A 298 -5.31 3.93 -6.78
C GLY A 298 -4.68 5.02 -7.65
N ILE A 299 -4.68 6.28 -7.21
CA ILE A 299 -3.99 7.39 -7.89
C ILE A 299 -2.47 7.23 -7.79
N LEU A 300 -1.96 6.98 -6.58
CA LEU A 300 -0.54 6.79 -6.33
C LEU A 300 0.04 5.60 -7.12
N SER A 301 -0.75 4.55 -7.31
CA SER A 301 -0.39 3.37 -8.11
C SER A 301 -0.09 3.72 -9.57
N VAL A 302 -0.88 4.61 -10.20
CA VAL A 302 -0.64 5.01 -11.60
C VAL A 302 0.72 5.71 -11.73
N ILE A 303 0.96 6.68 -10.85
CA ILE A 303 2.21 7.45 -10.81
C ILE A 303 3.38 6.51 -10.54
N THR A 304 3.31 5.71 -9.48
CA THR A 304 4.42 4.83 -9.06
C THR A 304 4.79 3.82 -10.15
N ASN A 305 3.80 3.18 -10.78
CA ASN A 305 4.08 2.24 -11.87
C ASN A 305 4.68 2.92 -13.11
N ALA A 306 4.27 4.16 -13.44
CA ALA A 306 4.89 4.93 -14.52
C ALA A 306 6.38 5.14 -14.25
N PHE A 307 6.72 5.57 -13.03
CA PHE A 307 8.10 5.77 -12.61
C PHE A 307 8.89 4.45 -12.53
N VAL A 308 8.30 3.35 -12.04
CA VAL A 308 8.98 2.04 -11.97
C VAL A 308 9.34 1.55 -13.38
N ILE A 309 8.43 1.68 -14.34
CA ILE A 309 8.68 1.27 -15.73
C ILE A 309 9.70 2.19 -16.42
N ALA A 310 9.65 3.49 -16.16
CA ALA A 310 10.55 4.44 -16.82
C ALA A 310 11.96 4.43 -16.22
N ILE A 311 12.07 4.47 -14.90
CA ILE A 311 13.32 4.71 -14.17
C ILE A 311 14.00 3.41 -13.77
N THR A 312 13.27 2.51 -13.10
CA THR A 312 13.82 1.29 -12.50
C THR A 312 14.00 0.16 -13.52
N SER A 313 13.10 0.07 -14.51
CA SER A 313 13.16 -0.94 -15.56
C SER A 313 14.09 -0.55 -16.72
N ASP A 314 14.66 -1.56 -17.37
CA ASP A 314 15.46 -1.42 -18.60
C ASP A 314 14.62 -1.31 -19.87
N PHE A 315 13.30 -1.13 -19.75
CA PHE A 315 12.40 -1.02 -20.90
C PHE A 315 12.74 0.19 -21.79
N ILE A 316 12.80 1.40 -21.23
CA ILE A 316 13.05 2.63 -22.00
C ILE A 316 14.44 2.66 -22.65
N PRO A 317 15.54 2.37 -21.94
CA PRO A 317 16.86 2.37 -22.57
C PRO A 317 17.01 1.35 -23.71
N ARG A 318 16.38 0.16 -23.58
CA ARG A 318 16.34 -0.84 -24.65
C ARG A 318 15.56 -0.34 -25.87
N LEU A 319 14.44 0.35 -25.63
CA LEU A 319 13.62 0.94 -26.69
C LEU A 319 14.40 2.03 -27.45
N VAL A 320 15.01 2.97 -26.72
CA VAL A 320 15.83 4.04 -27.32
C VAL A 320 17.00 3.45 -28.11
N TYR A 321 17.67 2.42 -27.57
CA TYR A 321 18.73 1.74 -28.30
C TYR A 321 18.19 1.14 -29.60
N ALA A 322 17.15 0.31 -29.55
CA ALA A 322 16.61 -0.37 -30.72
C ALA A 322 16.23 0.58 -31.87
N TYR A 323 15.64 1.74 -31.56
CA TYR A 323 15.13 2.68 -32.56
C TYR A 323 16.13 3.77 -32.99
N LYS A 324 17.15 4.09 -32.19
CA LYS A 324 18.09 5.19 -32.49
C LYS A 324 19.55 4.78 -32.68
N TYR A 325 20.02 3.77 -31.95
CA TYR A 325 21.44 3.42 -31.87
C TYR A 325 21.77 1.97 -32.29
N GLY A 326 20.76 1.11 -32.35
CA GLY A 326 20.91 -0.30 -32.66
C GLY A 326 20.90 -0.57 -34.16
N PRO A 327 21.12 -1.84 -34.55
CA PRO A 327 21.10 -2.29 -35.94
C PRO A 327 19.83 -1.86 -36.72
N CYS A 328 18.69 -1.82 -36.02
CA CYS A 328 17.39 -1.47 -36.60
C CYS A 328 17.17 0.03 -36.83
N ALA A 329 18.08 0.90 -36.38
CA ALA A 329 18.08 2.33 -36.66
C ALA A 329 18.72 2.69 -38.02
N GLY A 330 19.08 1.69 -38.84
CA GLY A 330 19.67 1.87 -40.17
C GLY A 330 21.19 1.66 -40.24
N GLN A 331 21.82 1.19 -39.16
CA GLN A 331 23.26 0.88 -39.10
C GLN A 331 23.58 -0.62 -39.12
N GLY A 332 22.55 -1.48 -39.19
CA GLY A 332 22.68 -2.93 -39.15
C GLY A 332 22.62 -3.61 -40.52
N GLU A 333 23.23 -4.79 -40.61
CA GLU A 333 23.07 -5.69 -41.75
C GLU A 333 21.66 -6.31 -41.77
N ALA A 334 21.12 -6.55 -42.97
CA ALA A 334 19.80 -7.16 -43.13
C ALA A 334 19.74 -8.56 -42.49
N GLY A 335 18.83 -8.75 -41.53
CA GLY A 335 18.62 -10.02 -40.81
C GLY A 335 19.17 -10.06 -39.37
N GLN A 336 19.86 -9.01 -38.90
CA GLN A 336 20.37 -8.94 -37.54
C GLN A 336 19.27 -8.55 -36.52
N LYS A 337 19.24 -9.18 -35.34
CA LYS A 337 18.27 -8.83 -34.28
C LYS A 337 18.55 -7.41 -33.75
N CYS A 338 17.51 -6.60 -33.52
CA CYS A 338 17.64 -5.19 -33.11
C CYS A 338 18.40 -4.94 -31.79
N MET A 339 18.58 -5.97 -30.95
CA MET A 339 19.20 -5.84 -29.62
C MET A 339 20.66 -6.33 -29.58
N VAL A 340 21.24 -6.75 -30.72
CA VAL A 340 22.65 -7.15 -30.78
C VAL A 340 23.53 -5.95 -30.44
N GLY A 341 24.47 -6.14 -29.50
CA GLY A 341 25.39 -5.08 -29.08
C GLY A 341 24.89 -4.18 -27.93
N TYR A 342 23.64 -4.34 -27.46
CA TYR A 342 23.06 -3.49 -26.42
C TYR A 342 23.92 -3.40 -25.15
N VAL A 343 24.36 -4.55 -24.61
CA VAL A 343 25.17 -4.59 -23.38
C VAL A 343 26.46 -3.80 -23.55
N ASN A 344 27.14 -3.96 -24.69
CA ASN A 344 28.39 -3.25 -24.97
C ASN A 344 28.16 -1.73 -25.12
N ALA A 345 27.01 -1.33 -25.68
CA ALA A 345 26.64 0.09 -25.82
C ALA A 345 26.13 0.72 -24.50
N SER A 346 25.59 -0.09 -23.58
CA SER A 346 25.07 0.36 -22.29
C SER A 346 26.13 0.58 -21.21
N LEU A 347 27.35 0.08 -21.45
CA LEU A 347 28.46 0.14 -20.51
C LEU A 347 29.45 1.23 -20.93
N SER A 348 29.79 2.11 -20.01
CA SER A 348 30.87 3.09 -20.20
C SER A 348 32.21 2.52 -19.74
N VAL A 349 33.28 2.98 -20.37
CA VAL A 349 34.65 2.54 -20.08
C VAL A 349 35.29 3.50 -19.09
N PHE A 350 35.90 2.96 -18.04
CA PHE A 350 36.66 3.70 -17.04
C PHE A 350 38.11 3.24 -17.04
N ARG A 351 39.05 4.18 -16.91
CA ARG A 351 40.48 3.88 -16.76
C ARG A 351 40.82 3.77 -15.29
N ILE A 352 41.43 2.66 -14.87
CA ILE A 352 41.67 2.36 -13.46
C ILE A 352 42.65 3.36 -12.81
N SER A 353 43.57 3.95 -13.57
CA SER A 353 44.46 5.00 -13.05
C SER A 353 43.75 6.27 -12.57
N ASP A 354 42.49 6.48 -12.98
CA ASP A 354 41.77 7.72 -12.72
C ASP A 354 40.87 7.60 -11.47
N PHE A 355 41.08 6.55 -10.66
CA PHE A 355 40.43 6.41 -9.36
C PHE A 355 40.91 7.48 -8.38
N GLU A 356 40.00 7.93 -7.52
CA GLU A 356 40.37 8.71 -6.34
C GLU A 356 41.17 7.81 -5.39
N ASN A 357 42.28 8.29 -4.79
CA ASN A 357 43.18 7.52 -3.92
C ASN A 357 42.47 6.71 -2.80
N ARG A 358 41.28 7.14 -2.36
CA ARG A 358 40.50 6.47 -1.30
C ARG A 358 39.59 5.35 -1.81
N SER A 359 39.44 5.25 -3.12
CA SER A 359 38.49 4.36 -3.80
C SER A 359 39.21 3.35 -4.71
N GLU A 360 40.54 3.36 -4.68
CA GLU A 360 41.38 2.43 -5.41
C GLU A 360 41.14 0.99 -4.90
N PRO A 361 40.93 0.02 -5.79
CA PRO A 361 40.72 -1.37 -5.39
C PRO A 361 41.96 -1.95 -4.71
N GLU A 362 41.76 -2.80 -3.70
CA GLU A 362 42.88 -3.48 -2.99
C GLU A 362 43.62 -4.50 -3.87
N SER A 363 43.04 -4.91 -5.00
CA SER A 363 43.62 -5.86 -5.96
C SER A 363 43.64 -5.28 -7.37
N ASP A 364 44.75 -5.48 -8.09
CA ASP A 364 44.93 -5.05 -9.49
C ASP A 364 44.10 -5.86 -10.52
N GLY A 365 43.24 -6.77 -10.05
CA GLY A 365 42.41 -7.64 -10.88
C GLY A 365 43.19 -8.73 -11.63
N SER A 366 44.48 -8.92 -11.29
CA SER A 366 45.35 -9.95 -11.85
C SER A 366 44.83 -11.37 -11.63
N GLU A 367 44.03 -11.59 -10.59
CA GLU A 367 43.37 -12.89 -10.31
C GLU A 367 42.37 -13.30 -11.41
N PHE A 368 41.71 -12.34 -12.07
CA PHE A 368 40.70 -12.62 -13.09
C PHE A 368 41.29 -12.78 -14.49
N SER A 369 42.36 -12.04 -14.80
CA SER A 369 42.87 -11.91 -16.17
C SER A 369 44.33 -12.31 -16.34
N GLY A 370 45.04 -12.71 -15.28
CA GLY A 370 46.48 -13.03 -15.30
C GLY A 370 47.42 -11.83 -15.48
N THR A 371 46.90 -10.67 -15.90
CA THR A 371 47.61 -9.40 -16.07
C THR A 371 46.85 -8.27 -15.36
N PRO A 372 47.54 -7.20 -14.91
CA PRO A 372 46.87 -6.06 -14.30
C PRO A 372 45.86 -5.42 -15.27
N LEU A 373 44.62 -5.26 -14.81
CA LEU A 373 43.56 -4.66 -15.62
C LEU A 373 43.84 -3.17 -15.83
N LYS A 374 43.67 -2.67 -17.06
CA LYS A 374 43.84 -1.24 -17.39
C LYS A 374 42.53 -0.48 -17.45
N TYR A 375 41.45 -1.17 -17.81
CA TYR A 375 40.12 -0.60 -18.00
C TYR A 375 39.08 -1.46 -17.29
N CYS A 376 38.08 -0.82 -16.70
CA CYS A 376 36.87 -1.47 -16.22
C CYS A 376 35.63 -0.87 -16.89
N ARG A 377 34.51 -1.59 -16.82
CA ARG A 377 33.23 -1.15 -17.39
C ARG A 377 32.22 -0.95 -16.28
N TYR A 378 31.46 0.13 -16.36
CA TYR A 378 30.39 0.43 -15.42
C TYR A 378 29.14 0.89 -16.16
N ARG A 379 28.01 0.84 -15.48
CA ARG A 379 26.69 1.05 -16.07
C ARG A 379 26.30 2.52 -15.96
N ASP A 380 26.73 3.31 -16.93
CA ASP A 380 26.32 4.71 -17.12
C ASP A 380 26.58 5.15 -18.57
N TYR A 381 25.92 6.20 -19.02
CA TYR A 381 26.05 6.73 -20.38
C TYR A 381 27.05 7.89 -20.44
N ARG A 382 28.33 7.57 -20.24
CA ARG A 382 29.44 8.54 -20.18
C ARG A 382 30.47 8.35 -21.28
N ASP A 383 31.10 9.45 -21.66
CA ASP A 383 32.14 9.47 -22.68
C ASP A 383 33.42 8.77 -22.24
N SER A 384 34.14 8.25 -23.22
CA SER A 384 35.38 7.50 -23.02
C SER A 384 36.49 8.37 -22.40
N PRO A 385 37.48 7.75 -21.72
CA PRO A 385 38.61 8.48 -21.12
C PRO A 385 39.52 9.18 -22.14
N HIS A 386 39.40 8.87 -23.44
CA HIS A 386 40.19 9.49 -24.50
C HIS A 386 39.47 10.66 -25.19
N SER A 387 38.25 10.98 -24.77
CA SER A 387 37.46 12.09 -25.32
C SER A 387 37.96 13.45 -24.80
N LEU A 388 37.56 14.53 -25.48
CA LEU A 388 37.89 15.91 -25.10
C LEU A 388 37.44 16.28 -23.68
N VAL A 389 36.31 15.72 -23.23
CA VAL A 389 35.77 15.90 -21.88
C VAL A 389 35.58 14.50 -21.28
N PRO A 390 36.60 13.93 -20.62
CA PRO A 390 36.54 12.57 -20.12
C PRO A 390 35.43 12.43 -19.07
N TYR A 391 34.69 11.31 -19.15
CA TYR A 391 33.61 10.97 -18.22
C TYR A 391 32.41 11.92 -18.19
N GLY A 392 32.29 12.83 -19.18
CA GLY A 392 31.10 13.65 -19.40
C GLY A 392 29.87 12.82 -19.81
N TYR A 393 28.66 13.37 -19.66
CA TYR A 393 27.45 12.69 -20.11
C TYR A 393 27.33 12.72 -21.64
N THR A 394 27.09 11.55 -22.23
CA THR A 394 26.89 11.41 -23.68
C THR A 394 25.52 11.92 -24.13
N LEU A 395 25.34 12.17 -25.42
CA LEU A 395 24.01 12.44 -26.00
C LEU A 395 23.01 11.29 -25.77
N GLN A 396 23.49 10.05 -25.67
CA GLN A 396 22.65 8.90 -25.37
C GLN A 396 22.01 8.99 -23.98
N PHE A 397 22.73 9.53 -22.98
CA PHE A 397 22.17 9.81 -21.66
C PHE A 397 20.93 10.72 -21.76
N TRP A 398 21.06 11.82 -22.51
CA TRP A 398 20.00 12.81 -22.65
C TRP A 398 18.81 12.29 -23.45
N HIS A 399 19.03 11.50 -24.51
CA HIS A 399 17.94 10.85 -25.23
C HIS A 399 17.18 9.86 -24.35
N VAL A 400 17.88 9.05 -23.55
CA VAL A 400 17.25 8.11 -22.61
C VAL A 400 16.48 8.87 -21.54
N LEU A 401 17.05 9.94 -20.97
CA LEU A 401 16.38 10.77 -19.97
C LEU A 401 15.11 11.43 -20.53
N ALA A 402 15.19 12.03 -21.73
CA ALA A 402 14.05 12.64 -22.40
C ALA A 402 12.95 11.61 -22.69
N ALA A 403 13.32 10.42 -23.20
CA ALA A 403 12.37 9.34 -23.46
C ALA A 403 11.69 8.83 -22.18
N ARG A 404 12.43 8.77 -21.06
CA ARG A 404 11.86 8.42 -19.75
C ARG A 404 10.80 9.41 -19.29
N LEU A 405 11.10 10.71 -19.35
CA LEU A 405 10.16 11.76 -18.96
C LEU A 405 8.93 11.80 -19.88
N ALA A 406 9.14 11.68 -21.20
CA ALA A 406 8.06 11.62 -22.18
C ALA A 406 7.14 10.42 -21.94
N PHE A 407 7.72 9.25 -21.65
CA PHE A 407 6.95 8.05 -21.33
C PHE A 407 6.08 8.25 -20.08
N ILE A 408 6.63 8.82 -19.00
CA ILE A 408 5.87 9.06 -17.75
C ILE A 408 4.65 9.94 -18.05
N ILE A 409 4.85 11.07 -18.74
CA ILE A 409 3.77 12.00 -19.06
C ILE A 409 2.68 11.32 -19.89
N VAL A 410 3.06 10.63 -20.97
CA VAL A 410 2.09 9.96 -21.86
C VAL A 410 1.36 8.84 -21.12
N PHE A 411 2.08 8.01 -20.36
CA PHE A 411 1.51 6.90 -19.62
C PHE A 411 0.53 7.38 -18.55
N GLU A 412 0.89 8.38 -17.75
CA GLU A 412 0.01 8.93 -16.71
C GLU A 412 -1.27 9.50 -17.30
N HIS A 413 -1.17 10.42 -18.28
CA HIS A 413 -2.35 11.05 -18.88
C HIS A 413 -3.27 10.05 -19.56
N LEU A 414 -2.71 9.06 -20.27
CA LEU A 414 -3.48 8.00 -20.90
C LEU A 414 -4.24 7.16 -19.87
N VAL A 415 -3.56 6.72 -18.81
CA VAL A 415 -4.16 5.85 -17.78
C VAL A 415 -5.19 6.62 -16.95
N PHE A 416 -4.93 7.89 -16.60
CA PHE A 416 -5.92 8.73 -15.92
C PHE A 416 -7.14 9.02 -16.79
N CYS A 417 -6.94 9.26 -18.10
CA CYS A 417 -8.05 9.42 -19.05
C CYS A 417 -8.92 8.16 -19.09
N ILE A 418 -8.32 6.97 -19.19
CA ILE A 418 -9.05 5.70 -19.15
C ILE A 418 -9.76 5.51 -17.81
N LYS A 419 -9.13 5.87 -16.68
CA LYS A 419 -9.76 5.81 -15.35
C LYS A 419 -11.03 6.67 -15.30
N HIS A 420 -10.94 7.92 -15.74
CA HIS A 420 -12.10 8.82 -15.79
C HIS A 420 -13.17 8.36 -16.76
N LEU A 421 -12.79 7.79 -17.91
CA LEU A 421 -13.74 7.21 -18.84
C LEU A 421 -14.51 6.04 -18.20
N ILE A 422 -13.83 5.16 -17.48
CA ILE A 422 -14.46 4.03 -16.79
C ILE A 422 -15.40 4.50 -15.68
N SER A 423 -14.98 5.46 -14.84
CA SER A 423 -15.84 6.01 -13.80
C SER A 423 -17.05 6.75 -14.39
N TYR A 424 -16.92 7.34 -15.57
CA TYR A 424 -18.04 7.94 -16.29
C TYR A 424 -19.01 6.90 -16.87
N LEU A 425 -18.49 5.78 -17.38
CA LEU A 425 -19.29 4.71 -18.01
C LEU A 425 -20.04 3.85 -16.99
N ILE A 426 -19.48 3.63 -15.79
CA ILE A 426 -20.08 2.79 -14.76
C ILE A 426 -20.86 3.69 -13.78
N PRO A 427 -22.21 3.64 -13.77
CA PRO A 427 -22.98 4.46 -12.83
C PRO A 427 -22.82 3.93 -11.39
N ASP A 428 -22.67 4.84 -10.42
CA ASP A 428 -22.49 4.50 -9.00
C ASP A 428 -23.66 3.68 -8.41
N LEU A 429 -24.89 3.89 -8.89
CA LEU A 429 -26.08 3.14 -8.47
C LEU A 429 -26.56 2.16 -9.58
N PRO A 430 -26.70 0.86 -9.27
CA PRO A 430 -27.28 -0.11 -10.20
C PRO A 430 -28.74 0.22 -10.52
N LYS A 431 -29.16 -0.10 -11.75
CA LYS A 431 -30.52 0.19 -12.25
C LYS A 431 -31.61 -0.44 -11.39
N ASP A 432 -31.48 -1.72 -11.07
CA ASP A 432 -32.46 -2.46 -10.26
C ASP A 432 -32.68 -1.84 -8.87
N LEU A 433 -31.61 -1.33 -8.24
CA LEU A 433 -31.72 -0.65 -6.95
C LEU A 433 -32.45 0.69 -7.10
N ARG A 434 -32.08 1.47 -8.12
CA ARG A 434 -32.72 2.75 -8.41
C ARG A 434 -34.22 2.59 -8.66
N ASP A 435 -34.61 1.53 -9.37
CA ASP A 435 -36.00 1.24 -9.68
C ASP A 435 -36.75 0.72 -8.44
N ARG A 436 -36.11 -0.08 -7.57
CA ARG A 436 -36.64 -0.46 -6.25
C ARG A 436 -36.90 0.76 -5.36
N MET A 437 -35.91 1.63 -5.19
CA MET A 437 -36.04 2.87 -4.40
C MET A 437 -37.16 3.78 -4.93
N ARG A 438 -37.27 3.93 -6.26
CA ARG A 438 -38.36 4.72 -6.86
C ARG A 438 -39.72 4.09 -6.60
N ARG A 439 -39.84 2.76 -6.72
CA ARG A 439 -41.09 2.04 -6.46
C ARG A 439 -41.52 2.15 -5.01
N GLU A 440 -40.60 1.98 -4.08
CA GLU A 440 -40.88 2.14 -2.65
C GLU A 440 -41.32 3.56 -2.33
N LYS A 441 -40.60 4.58 -2.83
CA LYS A 441 -40.99 5.98 -2.67
C LYS A 441 -42.37 6.28 -3.24
N TYR A 442 -42.69 5.73 -4.41
CA TYR A 442 -44.01 5.86 -5.03
C TYR A 442 -45.12 5.24 -4.15
N LEU A 443 -44.93 4.01 -3.69
CA LEU A 443 -45.90 3.32 -2.83
C LEU A 443 -46.10 4.05 -1.49
N ILE A 444 -45.02 4.57 -0.89
CA ILE A 444 -45.10 5.37 0.33
C ILE A 444 -45.91 6.65 0.09
N GLN A 445 -45.70 7.34 -1.02
CA GLN A 445 -46.47 8.53 -1.39
C GLN A 445 -47.96 8.23 -1.61
N GLU A 446 -48.27 7.13 -2.29
CA GLU A 446 -49.65 6.66 -2.51
C GLU A 446 -50.35 6.35 -1.19
N MET A 447 -49.71 5.58 -0.30
CA MET A 447 -50.25 5.28 1.03
C MET A 447 -50.46 6.53 1.89
N MET A 448 -49.54 7.50 1.84
CA MET A 448 -49.70 8.77 2.56
C MET A 448 -50.89 9.58 2.04
N TYR A 449 -51.06 9.64 0.71
CA TYR A 449 -52.19 10.34 0.09
C TYR A 449 -53.53 9.67 0.43
N GLU A 450 -53.62 8.34 0.36
CA GLU A 450 -54.82 7.60 0.75
C GLU A 450 -55.17 7.81 2.23
N ALA A 451 -54.17 7.75 3.12
CA ALA A 451 -54.36 8.00 4.55
C ALA A 451 -54.88 9.44 4.82
N GLU A 452 -54.37 10.44 4.09
CA GLU A 452 -54.85 11.81 4.18
C GLU A 452 -56.29 11.96 3.66
N LEU A 453 -56.62 11.31 2.55
CA LEU A 453 -57.97 11.30 2.00
C LEU A 453 -58.97 10.67 2.98
N GLU A 454 -58.63 9.53 3.58
CA GLU A 454 -59.45 8.89 4.61
C GLU A 454 -59.67 9.80 5.82
N ARG A 455 -58.62 10.50 6.27
CA ARG A 455 -58.70 11.47 7.36
C ARG A 455 -59.68 12.60 7.03
N LEU A 456 -59.56 13.21 5.86
CA LEU A 456 -60.47 14.28 5.41
C LEU A 456 -61.92 13.79 5.29
N GLN A 457 -62.13 12.55 4.83
CA GLN A 457 -63.47 11.95 4.79
C GLN A 457 -64.07 11.72 6.18
N LYS A 458 -63.27 11.28 7.16
CA LYS A 458 -63.69 11.13 8.56
C LYS A 458 -64.08 12.49 9.15
N GLU A 459 -63.23 13.51 9.00
CA GLU A 459 -63.52 14.88 9.45
C GLU A 459 -64.82 15.43 8.82
N ARG A 460 -65.04 15.18 7.52
CA ARG A 460 -66.27 15.58 6.83
C ARG A 460 -67.50 14.83 7.35
N LYS A 461 -67.38 13.53 7.66
CA LYS A 461 -68.47 12.73 8.25
C LYS A 461 -68.80 13.21 9.66
N GLU A 462 -67.81 13.54 10.48
CA GLU A 462 -68.00 14.12 11.81
C GLU A 462 -68.65 15.50 11.75
N ARG A 463 -68.20 16.38 10.85
CA ARG A 463 -68.87 17.67 10.60
C ARG A 463 -70.33 17.49 10.17
N LYS A 464 -70.65 16.51 9.33
CA LYS A 464 -72.03 16.19 8.96
C LYS A 464 -72.85 15.62 10.13
N LYS A 465 -72.23 14.86 11.04
CA LYS A 465 -72.88 14.33 12.24
C LYS A 465 -73.18 15.44 13.26
N ASN A 466 -72.24 16.36 13.46
CA ASN A 466 -72.40 17.51 14.35
C ASN A 466 -73.33 18.59 13.75
N GLY A 467 -73.31 18.79 12.43
CA GLY A 467 -74.22 19.71 11.73
C GLY A 467 -75.66 19.23 11.61
N LYS A 468 -75.92 17.92 11.81
CA LYS A 468 -77.28 17.36 11.87
C LYS A 468 -77.91 17.43 13.27
N ALA A 469 -77.17 17.85 14.30
CA ALA A 469 -77.67 17.91 15.68
C ALA A 469 -78.40 19.23 16.02
N HIS A 470 -78.61 20.14 15.05
CA HIS A 470 -79.14 21.49 15.34
C HIS A 470 -80.46 21.87 14.65
N HIS A 471 -81.26 20.90 14.21
CA HIS A 471 -82.65 21.16 13.80
C HIS A 471 -83.56 20.03 14.29
N ASN A 472 -84.12 20.23 15.49
CA ASN A 472 -85.51 19.94 15.84
C ASN A 472 -85.69 20.24 17.32
N GLU A 473 -86.11 21.47 17.60
CA GLU A 473 -87.02 21.87 18.68
C GLU A 473 -87.11 23.40 18.60
N TRP A 474 -88.10 23.89 17.86
CA TRP A 474 -88.70 25.18 18.15
C TRP A 474 -89.94 24.91 19.03
N PRO A 475 -90.21 25.77 20.03
CA PRO A 475 -91.28 25.59 21.01
C PRO A 475 -92.69 25.63 20.42
#